data_AF-A0A5K8A189-F1
#
_entry.id   AF-A0A5K8A189-F1
#
_cell.length_a   1.000
_cell.length_b   1.000
_cell.length_c   1.000
_cell.angle_alpha   90.00
_cell.angle_beta   90.00
_cell.angle_gamma   90.00
#
_symmetry.space_group_name_H-M   'P 1'
#
loop_
_entity.id
_entity.type
_entity.pdbx_description
1 polymer ?
#
loop_
_entity_poly.entity_id
_entity_poly.type
_entity_poly.pdbx_seq_one_letter_code
_entity_poly.pdbx_strand_id
1 'polypeptide(L)'
;MVHYNAEMLSHWWEGNPLYADGVSYQAYYSEVGKSHYTPLHSFGSAGMGKDLTEVRSPQRKLVPDKVGLEQYEPTSLRGIAIKSKENATHRFQNLYQCLNGRFLLACWSDLNKDAASGVDRVTAEAYEENLEANIASLVERLKQKRYRAKLVRRCYIPKENGKERPLGIPALEDRLVQLACAKILGAIFESDFAETSYGYRPNRSAREAIEDLQFNLQFGKFGYIVEADIKGFFDNIDHDWLLRMLRERIDDVAFLNLIRKWLKADILDTDGKIIHPETGTPQSGIVSPVLANVYLHFVLDLWFEKRVKGHCRGDAFILRYADDFICAFRYREDAEQFYYELPKRLNQFNLAVAPEKTGMIRFSRFHPGIQRRIEFLGFETYWMEDSRGAVKVKQRTSRKKLQGACRRIKEWIKENRHLKGRTFINALNRKLRGHYNYYNIPGNLESIWRFYFWALECAFKWLNRRGGKRKSFTWKAFNKAIERLGIAKPKMQIVNRQHRVFS
;
A
#
# COMPACT_ATOMS: atom_id res chain seq x y z
N MET A 1 -26.89 10.44 -38.09
CA MET A 1 -25.68 11.19 -38.48
C MET A 1 -25.39 12.15 -37.34
N VAL A 2 -24.34 11.89 -36.56
CA VAL A 2 -23.66 12.87 -35.68
C VAL A 2 -22.20 12.48 -35.78
N HIS A 3 -21.45 13.23 -36.60
CA HIS A 3 -20.02 13.08 -36.77
C HIS A 3 -19.33 13.59 -35.51
N TYR A 4 -18.70 12.70 -34.73
CA TYR A 4 -17.79 13.11 -33.68
C TYR A 4 -16.41 13.27 -34.32
N ASN A 5 -16.10 14.53 -34.65
CA ASN A 5 -14.89 14.95 -35.33
C ASN A 5 -13.69 14.95 -34.35
N ALA A 6 -12.49 14.68 -34.87
CA ALA A 6 -11.25 14.55 -34.10
C ALA A 6 -10.79 15.84 -33.39
N GLU A 7 -11.47 16.97 -33.62
CA GLU A 7 -11.24 18.27 -32.98
C GLU A 7 -11.84 18.37 -31.57
N MET A 8 -12.69 17.45 -31.13
CA MET A 8 -13.24 17.44 -29.76
C MET A 8 -12.24 16.94 -28.69
N LEU A 9 -10.98 16.67 -29.04
CA LEU A 9 -9.94 16.34 -28.05
C LEU A 9 -9.26 17.59 -27.45
N SER A 10 -9.42 18.77 -28.06
CA SER A 10 -8.84 20.04 -27.55
C SER A 10 -9.78 20.84 -26.65
N HIS A 11 -11.11 20.74 -26.82
CA HIS A 11 -12.08 21.60 -26.11
C HIS A 11 -12.78 20.99 -24.87
N TRP A 12 -12.52 19.73 -24.50
CA TRP A 12 -13.08 19.12 -23.27
C TRP A 12 -12.26 19.39 -21.99
N TRP A 13 -11.39 20.40 -22.01
CA TRP A 13 -10.63 20.85 -20.84
C TRP A 13 -11.39 21.83 -19.95
N GLU A 14 -12.56 22.31 -20.39
CA GLU A 14 -13.40 23.24 -19.63
C GLU A 14 -14.67 22.55 -19.14
N GLY A 15 -14.95 22.78 -17.86
CA GLY A 15 -15.80 21.94 -17.04
C GLY A 15 -17.25 21.84 -17.51
N ASN A 16 -17.77 20.62 -17.49
CA ASN A 16 -19.21 20.37 -17.41
C ASN A 16 -19.48 19.20 -16.45
N PRO A 17 -20.29 19.39 -15.39
CA PRO A 17 -20.53 18.36 -14.38
C PRO A 17 -21.49 17.29 -14.91
N LEU A 18 -21.09 16.02 -14.80
CA LEU A 18 -22.00 14.89 -14.96
C LEU A 18 -22.67 14.61 -13.62
N TYR A 19 -23.95 14.93 -13.53
CA TYR A 19 -24.81 14.60 -12.39
C TYR A 19 -25.02 13.09 -12.32
N ALA A 20 -24.73 12.50 -11.16
CA ALA A 20 -25.15 11.15 -10.78
C ALA A 20 -26.00 11.27 -9.51
N ASP A 21 -27.29 11.00 -9.67
CA ASP A 21 -28.29 10.60 -8.68
C ASP A 21 -28.10 11.11 -7.24
N GLY A 22 -28.62 12.32 -6.99
CA GLY A 22 -29.56 12.61 -5.90
C GLY A 22 -29.14 12.44 -4.43
N VAL A 23 -27.95 11.96 -4.10
CA VAL A 23 -27.50 11.81 -2.70
C VAL A 23 -26.43 12.86 -2.38
N SER A 24 -26.82 13.85 -1.59
CA SER A 24 -25.97 14.96 -1.19
C SER A 24 -24.88 14.52 -0.19
N TYR A 25 -23.64 14.46 -0.68
CA TYR A 25 -22.40 14.38 0.12
C TYR A 25 -22.29 15.47 1.22
N GLN A 26 -23.09 16.53 1.15
CA GLN A 26 -23.00 17.69 2.03
C GLN A 26 -23.58 17.46 3.43
N ALA A 27 -24.50 16.52 3.62
CA ALA A 27 -25.09 16.26 4.94
C ALA A 27 -24.09 15.56 5.88
N TYR A 28 -23.41 14.51 5.41
CA TYR A 28 -22.46 13.73 6.23
C TYR A 28 -21.23 14.54 6.68
N TYR A 29 -20.61 15.32 5.79
CA TYR A 29 -19.39 16.09 6.10
C TYR A 29 -19.66 17.35 6.94
N SER A 30 -20.90 17.83 7.03
CA SER A 30 -21.24 19.03 7.81
C SER A 30 -21.62 18.72 9.25
N GLU A 31 -22.27 17.58 9.52
CA GLU A 31 -22.72 17.17 10.85
C GLU A 31 -21.66 16.36 11.63
N VAL A 32 -20.94 15.44 10.96
CA VAL A 32 -19.96 14.54 11.61
C VAL A 32 -18.56 15.18 11.72
N GLY A 33 -18.19 16.06 10.78
CA GLY A 33 -16.86 16.70 10.75
C GLY A 33 -16.65 17.77 11.83
N LYS A 34 -17.74 18.42 12.31
CA LYS A 34 -17.66 19.46 13.35
C LYS A 34 -17.58 18.87 14.76
N SER A 35 -18.22 17.73 15.02
CA SER A 35 -18.26 17.11 16.35
C SER A 35 -16.96 16.42 16.72
N HIS A 36 -16.25 15.78 15.78
CA HIS A 36 -15.00 15.05 16.05
C HIS A 36 -13.75 15.91 16.34
N TYR A 37 -13.80 17.22 16.05
CA TYR A 37 -12.75 18.17 16.48
C TYR A 37 -12.99 18.75 17.89
N THR A 38 -14.08 18.36 18.53
CA THR A 38 -14.37 18.59 19.95
C THR A 38 -14.26 17.25 20.70
N PRO A 39 -13.41 17.11 21.73
CA PRO A 39 -13.14 15.81 22.33
C PRO A 39 -14.27 15.40 23.28
N LEU A 40 -14.82 14.18 23.12
CA LEU A 40 -15.61 13.51 24.15
C LEU A 40 -15.59 11.97 24.03
N HIS A 41 -15.68 11.34 25.19
CA HIS A 41 -15.28 9.99 25.59
C HIS A 41 -16.23 8.83 25.19
N SER A 42 -15.61 7.67 24.92
CA SER A 42 -15.96 6.27 25.29
C SER A 42 -17.25 5.53 24.84
N PHE A 43 -17.05 4.19 24.67
CA PHE A 43 -17.97 3.04 24.45
C PHE A 43 -18.45 2.77 23.01
N GLY A 44 -18.49 1.54 22.46
CA GLY A 44 -18.24 0.15 22.88
C GLY A 44 -18.66 -0.80 21.71
N SER A 45 -18.29 -2.08 21.76
CA SER A 45 -18.15 -3.06 20.64
C SER A 45 -19.41 -3.75 20.07
N ALA A 46 -19.30 -4.26 18.82
CA ALA A 46 -19.83 -5.54 18.22
C ALA A 46 -20.06 -5.33 16.69
N GLY A 47 -19.88 -6.21 15.70
CA GLY A 47 -19.44 -7.60 15.53
C GLY A 47 -19.86 -8.08 14.11
N MET A 48 -19.05 -8.94 13.48
CA MET A 48 -19.27 -9.79 12.28
C MET A 48 -19.29 -9.22 10.84
N GLY A 49 -18.61 -9.95 9.93
CA GLY A 49 -19.00 -10.08 8.52
C GLY A 49 -17.86 -10.13 7.50
N LYS A 50 -17.36 -11.34 7.19
CA LYS A 50 -16.36 -11.66 6.15
C LYS A 50 -16.84 -11.31 4.74
N ASP A 51 -15.98 -10.73 3.89
CA ASP A 51 -15.73 -11.28 2.54
C ASP A 51 -14.54 -10.62 1.81
N LEU A 52 -13.78 -11.48 1.14
CA LEU A 52 -12.51 -11.25 0.45
C LEU A 52 -12.69 -10.59 -0.93
N THR A 53 -11.75 -9.76 -1.38
CA THR A 53 -11.38 -9.68 -2.82
C THR A 53 -10.06 -8.94 -3.07
N GLU A 54 -9.08 -9.68 -3.59
CA GLU A 54 -7.84 -9.18 -4.21
C GLU A 54 -8.11 -8.55 -5.60
N VAL A 55 -7.51 -7.40 -5.96
CA VAL A 55 -6.89 -7.17 -7.30
C VAL A 55 -5.82 -6.05 -7.28
N ARG A 56 -4.59 -6.52 -7.50
CA ARG A 56 -3.34 -5.98 -8.09
C ARG A 56 -3.36 -4.68 -8.93
N SER A 57 -2.45 -3.76 -8.56
CA SER A 57 -1.82 -2.74 -9.43
C SER A 57 -0.37 -3.15 -9.78
N PRO A 58 0.19 -2.79 -10.96
CA PRO A 58 1.49 -3.27 -11.40
C PRO A 58 2.62 -2.34 -10.91
N GLN A 59 3.13 -2.58 -9.71
CA GLN A 59 4.42 -2.11 -9.19
C GLN A 59 4.77 -3.01 -7.98
N ARG A 60 5.54 -4.09 -8.21
CA ARG A 60 5.78 -5.26 -7.31
C ARG A 60 4.52 -6.03 -6.87
N LYS A 61 4.63 -7.37 -6.89
CA LYS A 61 3.80 -8.25 -6.06
C LYS A 61 4.18 -7.97 -4.59
N LEU A 62 3.53 -6.98 -3.98
CA LEU A 62 3.35 -6.99 -2.54
C LEU A 62 2.52 -8.25 -2.24
N VAL A 63 2.97 -9.04 -1.25
CA VAL A 63 2.20 -10.17 -0.70
C VAL A 63 0.77 -9.68 -0.47
N PRO A 64 -0.27 -10.44 -0.85
CA PRO A 64 -1.64 -9.93 -0.80
C PRO A 64 -1.97 -9.42 0.61
N ASP A 65 -2.51 -8.21 0.70
CA ASP A 65 -3.34 -7.78 1.82
C ASP A 65 -4.55 -8.72 1.84
N LYS A 66 -4.43 -9.85 2.53
CA LYS A 66 -5.58 -10.69 2.89
C LYS A 66 -6.29 -9.98 4.04
N VAL A 67 -7.31 -9.22 3.66
CA VAL A 67 -8.41 -8.86 4.55
C VAL A 67 -8.96 -10.14 5.19
N GLY A 68 -8.94 -10.16 6.52
CA GLY A 68 -9.76 -10.99 7.41
C GLY A 68 -10.16 -12.38 6.92
N LEU A 69 -9.33 -13.37 7.26
CA LEU A 69 -9.90 -14.60 7.80
C LEU A 69 -9.70 -14.51 9.30
N GLU A 70 -10.79 -14.48 10.06
CA GLU A 70 -10.80 -14.91 11.45
C GLU A 70 -10.29 -16.35 11.49
N GLN A 71 -8.98 -16.51 11.50
CA GLN A 71 -8.27 -17.76 11.65
C GLN A 71 -7.64 -17.71 13.02
N TYR A 72 -7.99 -18.73 13.80
CA TYR A 72 -7.46 -19.10 15.10
C TYR A 72 -6.02 -18.59 15.29
N GLU A 73 -5.85 -17.37 15.81
CA GLU A 73 -4.53 -16.88 16.17
C GLU A 73 -3.99 -17.85 17.22
N PRO A 74 -2.77 -18.39 17.05
CA PRO A 74 -2.14 -19.19 18.08
C PRO A 74 -2.24 -18.45 19.42
N THR A 75 -2.69 -19.14 20.47
CA THR A 75 -2.92 -18.54 21.79
C THR A 75 -1.70 -17.75 22.29
N SER A 76 -0.50 -18.19 21.91
CA SER A 76 0.76 -17.49 22.19
C SER A 76 0.86 -16.11 21.52
N LEU A 77 0.48 -15.96 20.25
CA LEU A 77 0.52 -14.66 19.56
C LEU A 77 -0.49 -13.68 20.16
N ARG A 78 -1.70 -14.15 20.46
CA ARG A 78 -2.72 -13.34 21.11
C ARG A 78 -2.26 -12.88 22.49
N GLY A 79 -1.61 -13.76 23.26
CA GLY A 79 -1.00 -13.43 24.55
C GLY A 79 0.10 -12.36 24.42
N ILE A 80 0.96 -12.47 23.41
CA ILE A 80 1.99 -11.46 23.11
C ILE A 80 1.35 -10.10 22.79
N ALA A 81 0.33 -10.07 21.92
CA ALA A 81 -0.35 -8.84 21.54
C ALA A 81 -1.06 -8.16 22.71
N ILE A 82 -1.77 -8.93 23.55
CA ILE A 82 -2.41 -8.40 24.77
C ILE A 82 -1.35 -7.81 25.70
N LYS A 83 -0.29 -8.56 25.98
CA LYS A 83 0.78 -8.11 26.88
C LYS A 83 1.48 -6.86 26.35
N SER A 84 1.66 -6.76 25.04
CA SER A 84 2.27 -5.61 24.40
C SER A 84 1.43 -4.35 24.60
N LYS A 85 0.11 -4.47 24.40
CA LYS A 85 -0.85 -3.38 24.60
C LYS A 85 -0.96 -2.93 26.05
N GLU A 86 -0.89 -3.86 27.00
CA GLU A 86 -0.99 -3.55 28.43
C GLU A 86 0.30 -2.96 29.01
N ASN A 87 1.47 -3.31 28.45
CA ASN A 87 2.75 -2.81 28.93
C ASN A 87 3.69 -2.44 27.77
N ALA A 88 3.71 -1.15 27.44
CA ALA A 88 4.55 -0.57 26.40
C ALA A 88 6.06 -0.71 26.63
N THR A 89 6.49 -0.93 27.88
CA THR A 89 7.92 -1.07 28.24
C THR A 89 8.36 -2.54 28.38
N HIS A 90 7.44 -3.48 28.26
CA HIS A 90 7.76 -4.89 28.42
C HIS A 90 8.71 -5.37 27.32
N ARG A 91 9.78 -6.07 27.73
CA ARG A 91 10.73 -6.73 26.85
C ARG A 91 10.47 -8.23 26.83
N PHE A 92 10.10 -8.73 25.66
CA PHE A 92 9.72 -10.13 25.44
C PHE A 92 10.95 -11.05 25.38
N GLN A 93 10.90 -12.13 26.15
CA GLN A 93 11.91 -13.20 26.18
C GLN A 93 11.33 -14.48 25.57
N ASN A 94 12.20 -15.46 25.28
CA ASN A 94 11.83 -16.81 24.80
C ASN A 94 11.02 -16.85 23.47
N LEU A 95 11.05 -15.79 22.67
CA LEU A 95 10.38 -15.72 21.36
C LEU A 95 10.88 -16.78 20.38
N TYR A 96 12.16 -17.15 20.45
CA TYR A 96 12.73 -18.20 19.60
C TYR A 96 12.05 -19.55 19.83
N GLN A 97 11.62 -19.84 21.06
CA GLN A 97 10.93 -21.10 21.41
C GLN A 97 9.50 -21.15 20.84
N CYS A 98 8.90 -20.00 20.51
CA CYS A 98 7.61 -19.94 19.83
C CYS A 98 7.67 -20.52 18.41
N LEU A 99 8.87 -20.64 17.79
CA LEU A 99 9.09 -21.25 16.47
C LEU A 99 9.02 -22.79 16.53
N ASN A 100 7.87 -23.32 16.98
CA ASN A 100 7.60 -24.75 17.11
C ASN A 100 6.76 -25.29 15.94
N GLY A 101 6.64 -26.62 15.87
CA GLY A 101 5.97 -27.30 14.74
C GLY A 101 4.53 -26.86 14.52
N ARG A 102 3.74 -26.71 15.59
CA ARG A 102 2.36 -26.23 15.50
C ARG A 102 2.28 -24.82 14.91
N PHE A 103 3.18 -23.93 15.34
CA PHE A 103 3.19 -22.55 14.83
C PHE A 103 3.65 -22.48 13.37
N LEU A 104 4.67 -23.25 12.99
CA LEU A 104 5.13 -23.33 11.60
C LEU A 104 4.09 -23.97 10.68
N LEU A 105 3.35 -24.98 11.13
CA LEU A 105 2.20 -25.55 10.40
C LEU A 105 1.11 -24.51 10.17
N ALA A 106 0.77 -23.70 11.19
CA ALA A 106 -0.19 -22.61 11.02
C ALA A 106 0.33 -21.57 10.01
N CYS A 107 1.63 -21.25 10.03
CA CYS A 107 2.24 -20.35 9.05
C CYS A 107 2.25 -20.94 7.64
N TRP A 108 2.36 -22.26 7.48
CA TRP A 108 2.28 -22.92 6.18
C TRP A 108 0.94 -22.67 5.49
N SER A 109 -0.17 -22.72 6.25
CA SER A 109 -1.51 -22.42 5.74
C SER A 109 -1.60 -21.00 5.14
N ASP A 110 -0.90 -20.04 5.73
CA ASP A 110 -0.91 -18.64 5.29
C ASP A 110 0.11 -18.31 4.20
N LEU A 111 1.13 -19.14 4.06
CA LEU A 111 2.18 -18.94 3.07
C LEU A 111 1.60 -18.97 1.65
N ASN A 112 2.06 -18.05 0.80
CA ASN A 112 1.73 -18.04 -0.62
C ASN A 112 2.47 -19.18 -1.34
N LYS A 113 1.70 -20.20 -1.77
CA LYS A 113 2.20 -21.38 -2.48
C LYS A 113 2.61 -21.09 -3.94
N ASP A 114 2.01 -20.08 -4.58
CA ASP A 114 2.28 -19.72 -5.99
C ASP A 114 3.56 -18.89 -6.18
N ALA A 115 4.34 -18.68 -5.11
CA ALA A 115 5.55 -17.90 -5.18
C ALA A 115 6.69 -18.71 -5.80
N ALA A 116 7.47 -18.06 -6.67
CA ALA A 116 8.62 -18.67 -7.32
C ALA A 116 9.61 -19.24 -6.29
N SER A 117 10.26 -20.36 -6.65
CA SER A 117 11.22 -21.01 -5.78
C SER A 117 12.52 -20.21 -5.66
N GLY A 118 13.20 -20.40 -4.52
CA GLY A 118 14.49 -19.80 -4.21
C GLY A 118 15.63 -20.51 -4.94
N VAL A 119 16.85 -20.38 -4.41
CA VAL A 119 18.05 -21.01 -4.99
C VAL A 119 18.00 -22.55 -4.97
N ASP A 120 17.29 -23.12 -4.01
CA ASP A 120 17.14 -24.57 -3.83
C ASP A 120 16.07 -25.19 -4.76
N ARG A 121 15.33 -24.36 -5.50
CA ARG A 121 14.30 -24.76 -6.46
C ARG A 121 13.15 -25.62 -5.89
N VAL A 122 13.06 -25.76 -4.57
CA VAL A 122 11.97 -26.50 -3.91
C VAL A 122 10.67 -25.72 -4.07
N THR A 123 9.65 -26.37 -4.64
CA THR A 123 8.30 -25.79 -4.81
C THR A 123 7.43 -26.07 -3.59
N ALA A 124 6.31 -25.35 -3.48
CA ALA A 124 5.38 -25.58 -2.39
C ALA A 124 4.74 -26.97 -2.47
N GLU A 125 4.40 -27.43 -3.68
CA GLU A 125 3.80 -28.75 -3.88
C GLU A 125 4.75 -29.87 -3.44
N ALA A 126 6.02 -29.81 -3.86
CA ALA A 126 7.02 -30.82 -3.48
C ALA A 126 7.31 -30.82 -1.97
N TYR A 127 7.27 -29.66 -1.32
CA TYR A 127 7.46 -29.57 0.13
C TYR A 127 6.26 -30.13 0.91
N GLU A 128 5.05 -30.03 0.34
CA GLU A 128 3.80 -30.46 0.96
C GLU A 128 3.64 -31.98 1.01
N GLU A 129 4.26 -32.71 0.07
CA GLU A 129 4.22 -34.19 0.02
C GLU A 129 4.63 -34.86 1.34
N ASN A 130 5.57 -34.25 2.07
CA ASN A 130 6.06 -34.72 3.38
C ASN A 130 6.03 -33.59 4.42
N LEU A 131 4.98 -32.78 4.41
CA LEU A 131 4.90 -31.52 5.17
C LEU A 131 5.27 -31.66 6.66
N GLU A 132 4.68 -32.64 7.35
CA GLU A 132 4.89 -32.82 8.80
C GLU A 132 6.35 -33.18 9.13
N ALA A 133 6.93 -34.12 8.37
CA ALA A 133 8.32 -34.53 8.55
C ALA A 133 9.29 -33.38 8.20
N ASN A 134 9.01 -32.64 7.13
CA ASN A 134 9.81 -31.48 6.72
C ASN A 134 9.79 -30.38 7.79
N ILE A 135 8.62 -30.07 8.34
CA ILE A 135 8.49 -29.08 9.43
C ILE A 135 9.16 -29.58 10.71
N ALA A 136 8.99 -30.85 11.08
CA ALA A 136 9.65 -31.42 12.26
C ALA A 136 11.19 -31.31 12.14
N SER A 137 11.75 -31.65 10.98
CA SER A 137 13.17 -31.50 10.68
C SER A 137 13.64 -30.03 10.75
N LEU A 138 12.85 -29.10 10.22
CA LEU A 138 13.14 -27.66 10.32
C LEU A 138 13.15 -27.18 11.77
N VAL A 139 12.17 -27.59 12.58
CA VAL A 139 12.09 -27.26 14.01
C VAL A 139 13.31 -27.80 14.76
N GLU A 140 13.72 -29.04 14.50
CA GLU A 140 14.92 -29.61 15.14
C GLU A 140 16.19 -28.84 14.76
N ARG A 141 16.35 -28.46 13.48
CA ARG A 141 17.46 -27.58 13.05
C ARG A 141 17.40 -26.21 13.73
N LEU A 142 16.22 -25.64 13.95
CA LEU A 142 16.05 -24.38 14.67
C LEU A 142 16.43 -24.53 16.15
N LYS A 143 15.90 -25.54 16.85
CA LYS A 143 16.20 -25.81 18.27
C LYS A 143 17.69 -25.98 18.51
N GLN A 144 18.34 -26.78 17.67
CA GLN A 144 19.77 -27.08 17.76
C GLN A 144 20.67 -25.97 17.17
N LYS A 145 20.09 -24.83 16.78
CA LYS A 145 20.78 -23.68 16.17
C LYS A 145 21.57 -24.01 14.89
N ARG A 146 21.26 -25.14 14.26
CA ARG A 146 21.84 -25.61 12.98
C ARG A 146 21.20 -24.97 11.75
N TYR A 147 20.08 -24.26 11.91
CA TYR A 147 19.46 -23.50 10.83
C TYR A 147 20.40 -22.40 10.27
N ARG A 148 20.56 -22.40 8.95
CA ARG A 148 21.31 -21.42 8.15
C ARG A 148 20.38 -20.88 7.07
N ALA A 149 20.30 -19.55 6.95
CA ALA A 149 19.59 -18.92 5.84
C ALA A 149 20.30 -19.29 4.53
N LYS A 150 19.53 -19.66 3.50
CA LYS A 150 20.09 -19.94 2.18
C LYS A 150 20.33 -18.63 1.44
N LEU A 151 21.07 -18.72 0.33
CA LEU A 151 21.25 -17.61 -0.59
C LEU A 151 19.89 -17.12 -1.10
N VAL A 152 19.74 -15.81 -1.23
CA VAL A 152 18.54 -15.19 -1.80
C VAL A 152 18.72 -15.08 -3.31
N ARG A 153 17.76 -15.61 -4.10
CA ARG A 153 17.86 -15.58 -5.57
C ARG A 153 17.41 -14.23 -6.12
N ARG A 154 18.22 -13.57 -6.95
CA ARG A 154 17.84 -12.31 -7.59
C ARG A 154 16.87 -12.52 -8.75
N CYS A 155 15.93 -11.60 -8.90
CA CYS A 155 15.05 -11.46 -10.06
C CYS A 155 14.78 -9.98 -10.35
N TYR A 156 14.72 -9.57 -11.61
CA TYR A 156 14.45 -8.19 -12.00
C TYR A 156 13.02 -8.03 -12.49
N ILE A 157 12.32 -7.01 -11.98
CA ILE A 157 11.00 -6.60 -12.49
C ILE A 157 11.14 -5.25 -13.19
N PRO A 158 10.69 -5.12 -14.45
CA PRO A 158 10.71 -3.84 -15.16
C PRO A 158 9.77 -2.83 -14.49
N LYS A 159 10.24 -1.59 -14.33
CA LYS A 159 9.44 -0.43 -13.92
C LYS A 159 8.91 0.29 -15.15
N GLU A 160 7.85 1.09 -14.96
CA GLU A 160 7.26 1.90 -16.04
C GLU A 160 8.20 2.96 -16.62
N ASN A 161 9.28 3.31 -15.91
CA ASN A 161 10.30 4.26 -16.35
C ASN A 161 11.51 3.59 -17.05
N GLY A 162 11.41 2.32 -17.41
CA GLY A 162 12.48 1.57 -18.09
C GLY A 162 13.60 1.07 -17.17
N LYS A 163 13.66 1.53 -15.91
CA LYS A 163 14.58 0.95 -14.91
C LYS A 163 14.05 -0.38 -14.40
N GLU A 164 14.92 -1.20 -13.83
CA GLU A 164 14.50 -2.45 -13.19
C GLU A 164 14.44 -2.32 -11.66
N ARG A 165 13.64 -3.18 -11.03
CA ARG A 165 13.53 -3.30 -9.59
C ARG A 165 14.08 -4.67 -9.18
N PRO A 166 15.25 -4.75 -8.52
CA PRO A 166 15.80 -6.03 -8.07
C PRO A 166 14.89 -6.63 -6.99
N LEU A 167 14.63 -7.92 -7.04
CA LEU A 167 13.87 -8.69 -6.05
C LEU A 167 14.73 -9.84 -5.55
N GLY A 168 14.62 -10.15 -4.26
CA GLY A 168 15.33 -11.25 -3.63
C GLY A 168 14.36 -12.35 -3.18
N ILE A 169 14.31 -13.47 -3.91
CA ILE A 169 13.41 -14.59 -3.65
C ILE A 169 14.10 -15.56 -2.67
N PRO A 170 13.68 -15.64 -1.40
CA PRO A 170 14.28 -16.54 -0.43
C PRO A 170 13.82 -17.98 -0.67
N ALA A 171 14.57 -18.94 -0.12
CA ALA A 171 14.16 -20.34 -0.09
C ALA A 171 12.83 -20.54 0.65
N LEU A 172 12.13 -21.64 0.37
CA LEU A 172 10.81 -21.90 0.93
C LEU A 172 10.81 -21.95 2.47
N GLU A 173 11.75 -22.67 3.07
CA GLU A 173 11.86 -22.75 4.53
C GLU A 173 12.21 -21.40 5.14
N ASP A 174 13.07 -20.61 4.48
CA ASP A 174 13.41 -19.26 4.93
C ASP A 174 12.17 -18.36 4.92
N ARG A 175 11.35 -18.45 3.87
CA ARG A 175 10.06 -17.74 3.80
C ARG A 175 9.12 -18.16 4.93
N LEU A 176 9.04 -19.46 5.22
CA LEU A 176 8.19 -19.99 6.29
C LEU A 176 8.60 -19.46 7.67
N VAL A 177 9.90 -19.52 8.00
CA VAL A 177 10.40 -19.03 9.29
C VAL A 177 10.33 -17.50 9.37
N GLN A 178 10.58 -16.79 8.26
CA GLN A 178 10.38 -15.34 8.18
C GLN A 178 8.93 -14.94 8.42
N LEU A 179 7.96 -15.70 7.89
CA LEU A 179 6.53 -15.45 8.13
C LEU A 179 6.18 -15.62 9.61
N ALA A 180 6.67 -16.69 10.24
CA ALA A 180 6.48 -16.91 11.68
C ALA A 180 7.06 -15.76 12.51
N CYS A 181 8.28 -15.30 12.18
CA CYS A 181 8.89 -14.16 12.85
C CYS A 181 8.15 -12.85 12.58
N ALA A 182 7.66 -12.63 11.36
CA ALA A 182 6.89 -11.45 11.01
C ALA A 182 5.59 -11.36 11.83
N LYS A 183 4.91 -12.49 12.06
CA LYS A 183 3.73 -12.55 12.93
C LYS A 183 4.04 -12.23 14.38
N ILE A 184 5.14 -12.78 14.92
CA ILE A 184 5.59 -12.45 16.28
C ILE A 184 5.90 -10.96 16.40
N LEU A 185 6.68 -10.41 15.46
CA LEU A 185 7.02 -8.98 15.44
C LEU A 185 5.77 -8.11 15.30
N GLY A 186 4.81 -8.49 14.47
CA GLY A 186 3.53 -7.81 14.33
C GLY A 186 2.76 -7.79 15.65
N ALA A 187 2.67 -8.92 16.35
CA ALA A 187 2.02 -9.00 17.66
C ALA A 187 2.70 -8.11 18.71
N ILE A 188 4.02 -7.91 18.63
CA ILE A 188 4.76 -7.04 19.55
C ILE A 188 4.57 -5.57 19.19
N PHE A 189 4.88 -5.17 17.95
CA PHE A 189 5.04 -3.75 17.61
C PHE A 189 3.78 -3.07 17.08
N GLU A 190 2.74 -3.80 16.70
CA GLU A 190 1.52 -3.18 16.13
C GLU A 190 0.84 -2.20 17.11
N SER A 191 0.94 -2.45 18.43
CA SER A 191 0.45 -1.55 19.47
C SER A 191 1.27 -0.26 19.62
N ASP A 192 2.53 -0.28 19.19
CA ASP A 192 3.46 0.84 19.36
C ASP A 192 3.42 1.77 18.14
N PHE A 193 3.19 1.20 16.96
CA PHE A 193 3.20 1.95 15.72
C PHE A 193 2.18 3.09 15.72
N ALA A 194 2.69 4.29 15.40
CA ALA A 194 1.91 5.51 15.29
C ALA A 194 0.66 5.31 14.43
N GLU A 195 -0.47 5.87 14.84
CA GLU A 195 -1.74 5.68 14.12
C GLU A 195 -1.73 6.25 12.70
N THR A 196 -0.83 7.19 12.45
CA THR A 196 -0.54 7.87 11.18
C THR A 196 0.27 7.02 10.20
N SER A 197 0.73 5.84 10.62
CA SER A 197 1.45 4.88 9.76
C SER A 197 0.50 3.80 9.25
N TYR A 198 0.44 3.62 7.93
CA TYR A 198 -0.52 2.70 7.29
C TYR A 198 0.13 1.53 6.56
N GLY A 199 1.25 1.78 5.87
CA GLY A 199 1.85 0.79 4.96
C GLY A 199 2.22 -0.51 5.67
N TYR A 200 1.93 -1.66 5.06
CA TYR A 200 2.29 -3.00 5.55
C TYR A 200 1.74 -3.38 6.94
N ARG A 201 0.63 -2.76 7.36
CA ARG A 201 0.00 -3.06 8.64
C ARG A 201 -1.34 -3.79 8.45
N PRO A 202 -1.68 -4.74 9.33
CA PRO A 202 -2.96 -5.41 9.27
C PRO A 202 -4.10 -4.40 9.45
N ASN A 203 -5.18 -4.57 8.69
CA ASN A 203 -6.37 -3.71 8.75
C ASN A 203 -6.08 -2.22 8.50
N ARG A 204 -5.05 -1.92 7.70
CA ARG A 204 -4.72 -0.58 7.22
C ARG A 204 -4.53 -0.64 5.71
N SER A 205 -5.20 0.23 4.97
CA SER A 205 -5.07 0.26 3.50
C SER A 205 -4.63 1.63 2.97
N ALA A 206 -4.09 1.63 1.74
CA ALA A 206 -3.75 2.88 1.03
C ALA A 206 -4.97 3.79 0.83
N ARG A 207 -6.16 3.19 0.64
CA ARG A 207 -7.41 3.92 0.50
C ARG A 207 -7.76 4.65 1.79
N GLU A 208 -7.67 3.96 2.92
CA GLU A 208 -7.93 4.56 4.23
C GLU A 208 -6.98 5.71 4.54
N ALA A 209 -5.69 5.55 4.20
CA ALA A 209 -4.69 6.59 4.34
C ALA A 209 -5.05 7.86 3.54
N ILE A 210 -5.54 7.70 2.31
CA ILE A 210 -5.95 8.80 1.43
C ILE A 210 -7.23 9.49 1.90
N GLU A 211 -8.20 8.72 2.37
CA GLU A 211 -9.45 9.23 2.95
C GLU A 211 -9.19 10.01 4.26
N ASP A 212 -8.32 9.48 5.13
CA ASP A 212 -7.92 10.16 6.38
C ASP A 212 -7.08 11.41 6.08
N LEU A 213 -6.21 11.37 5.07
CA LEU A 213 -5.49 12.57 4.60
C LEU A 213 -6.48 13.66 4.16
N GLN A 214 -7.46 13.32 3.32
CA GLN A 214 -8.47 14.26 2.84
C GLN A 214 -9.22 14.90 4.00
N PHE A 215 -9.68 14.08 4.94
CA PHE A 215 -10.44 14.52 6.10
C PHE A 215 -9.63 15.50 6.96
N ASN A 216 -8.40 15.14 7.32
CA ASN A 216 -7.56 15.99 8.16
C ASN A 216 -7.18 17.30 7.47
N LEU A 217 -6.91 17.28 6.16
CA LEU A 217 -6.63 18.50 5.41
C LEU A 217 -7.86 19.41 5.28
N GLN A 218 -9.06 18.84 5.14
CA GLN A 218 -10.31 19.59 5.02
C GLN A 218 -10.66 20.34 6.32
N PHE A 219 -10.53 19.67 7.47
CA PHE A 219 -11.00 20.17 8.75
C PHE A 219 -9.91 20.79 9.62
N GLY A 220 -8.66 20.36 9.46
CA GLY A 220 -7.52 20.93 10.16
C GLY A 220 -7.08 22.30 9.63
N LYS A 221 -6.20 22.95 10.40
CA LYS A 221 -5.69 24.30 10.10
C LYS A 221 -4.32 24.23 9.41
N PHE A 222 -4.27 23.58 8.26
CA PHE A 222 -3.02 23.41 7.51
C PHE A 222 -2.93 24.40 6.35
N GLY A 223 -1.73 24.94 6.14
CA GLY A 223 -1.42 25.90 5.08
C GLY A 223 -0.26 25.48 4.17
N TYR A 224 0.55 24.52 4.62
CA TYR A 224 1.74 24.05 3.93
C TYR A 224 1.86 22.53 4.06
N ILE A 225 2.36 21.89 3.01
CA ILE A 225 2.59 20.46 2.96
C ILE A 225 4.01 20.20 2.48
N VAL A 226 4.68 19.25 3.14
CA VAL A 226 5.95 18.66 2.73
C VAL A 226 5.68 17.21 2.30
N GLU A 227 5.90 16.93 1.02
CA GLU A 227 5.94 15.57 0.47
C GLU A 227 7.37 15.08 0.54
N ALA A 228 7.60 13.85 1.01
CA ALA A 228 8.93 13.28 1.09
C ALA A 228 8.92 11.77 0.86
N ASP A 229 10.00 11.29 0.23
CA ASP A 229 10.24 9.87 -0.09
C ASP A 229 11.70 9.56 0.27
N ILE A 230 11.95 8.35 0.78
CA ILE A 230 13.29 7.93 1.20
C ILE A 230 13.97 7.17 0.06
N LYS A 231 15.13 7.68 -0.36
CA LYS A 231 15.89 7.11 -1.47
C LYS A 231 16.41 5.72 -1.13
N GLY A 232 15.95 4.72 -1.87
CA GLY A 232 16.45 3.34 -1.75
C GLY A 232 16.28 2.76 -0.35
N PHE A 233 15.19 3.12 0.36
CA PHE A 233 15.03 2.82 1.78
C PHE A 233 15.40 1.38 2.17
N PHE A 234 14.79 0.38 1.52
CA PHE A 234 15.06 -1.03 1.82
C PHE A 234 16.51 -1.46 1.60
N ASP A 235 17.26 -0.77 0.74
CA ASP A 235 18.65 -1.10 0.40
C ASP A 235 19.64 -0.43 1.39
N ASN A 236 19.18 0.62 2.11
CA ASN A 236 20.01 1.44 3.00
C ASN A 236 19.72 1.24 4.51
N ILE A 237 18.84 0.31 4.89
CA ILE A 237 18.56 0.01 6.31
C ILE A 237 19.85 -0.46 7.00
N ASP A 238 20.27 0.26 8.04
CA ASP A 238 21.41 -0.14 8.86
C ASP A 238 21.00 -1.29 9.80
N HIS A 239 21.74 -2.41 9.72
CA HIS A 239 21.41 -3.63 10.47
C HIS A 239 21.56 -3.45 11.97
N ASP A 240 22.57 -2.70 12.42
CA ASP A 240 22.87 -2.54 13.84
C ASP A 240 21.87 -1.58 14.50
N TRP A 241 21.48 -0.51 13.81
CA TRP A 241 20.37 0.35 14.25
C TRP A 241 19.06 -0.42 14.32
N LEU A 242 18.72 -1.21 13.29
CA LEU A 242 17.50 -2.01 13.30
C LEU A 242 17.47 -2.99 14.48
N LEU A 243 18.59 -3.68 14.74
CA LEU A 243 18.67 -4.62 15.86
C LEU A 243 18.64 -3.92 17.23
N ARG A 244 19.17 -2.69 17.34
CA ARG A 244 19.00 -1.86 18.55
C ARG A 244 17.54 -1.49 18.78
N MET A 245 16.83 -1.03 17.74
CA MET A 245 15.41 -0.70 17.82
C MET A 245 14.54 -1.91 18.20
N LEU A 246 14.86 -3.10 17.66
CA LEU A 246 14.16 -4.33 18.04
C LEU A 246 14.38 -4.68 19.52
N ARG A 247 15.57 -4.40 20.08
CA ARG A 247 15.90 -4.70 21.49
C ARG A 247 15.10 -3.90 22.50
N GLU A 248 14.52 -2.77 22.10
CA GLU A 248 13.63 -1.97 22.95
C GLU A 248 12.42 -2.79 23.44
N ARG A 249 11.95 -3.75 22.63
CA ARG A 249 10.85 -4.65 22.99
C ARG A 249 11.25 -6.12 23.09
N ILE A 250 12.45 -6.49 22.64
CA ILE A 250 12.88 -7.90 22.56
C ILE A 250 14.15 -8.12 23.37
N ASP A 251 14.08 -9.09 24.27
CA ASP A 251 15.20 -9.58 25.08
C ASP A 251 15.48 -11.07 24.81
N ASP A 252 15.46 -11.44 23.53
CA ASP A 252 15.81 -12.77 23.06
C ASP A 252 16.92 -12.66 22.00
N VAL A 253 18.16 -12.89 22.44
CA VAL A 253 19.35 -12.81 21.59
C VAL A 253 19.30 -13.83 20.45
N ALA A 254 18.72 -15.02 20.68
CA ALA A 254 18.62 -16.04 19.65
C ALA A 254 17.64 -15.63 18.53
N PHE A 255 16.51 -15.03 18.90
CA PHE A 255 15.53 -14.50 17.96
C PHE A 255 16.11 -13.34 17.14
N LEU A 256 16.81 -12.40 17.78
CA LEU A 256 17.48 -11.29 17.09
C LEU A 256 18.59 -11.78 16.15
N ASN A 257 19.36 -12.80 16.56
CA ASN A 257 20.37 -13.40 15.69
C ASN A 257 19.77 -14.11 14.48
N LEU A 258 18.56 -14.66 14.60
CA LEU A 258 17.85 -15.23 13.45
C LEU A 258 17.49 -14.15 12.43
N ILE A 259 17.00 -13.00 12.87
CA ILE A 259 16.72 -11.84 12.01
C ILE A 259 18.02 -11.36 11.34
N ARG A 260 19.09 -11.22 12.12
CA ARG A 260 20.43 -10.84 11.61
C ARG A 260 20.93 -11.79 10.51
N LYS A 261 20.69 -13.10 10.64
CA LYS A 261 21.07 -14.08 9.59
C LYS A 261 20.41 -13.78 8.25
N TRP A 262 19.16 -13.30 8.23
CA TRP A 262 18.48 -12.93 6.98
C TRP A 262 18.94 -11.59 6.42
N LEU A 263 19.25 -10.63 7.29
CA LEU A 263 19.79 -9.32 6.87
C LEU A 263 21.14 -9.47 6.19
N LYS A 264 21.98 -10.38 6.68
CA LYS A 264 23.30 -10.72 6.13
C LYS A 264 23.27 -11.89 5.13
N ALA A 265 22.10 -12.33 4.69
CA ALA A 265 22.02 -13.45 3.75
C ALA A 265 22.53 -12.99 2.38
N ASP A 266 23.51 -13.73 1.85
CA ASP A 266 24.10 -13.48 0.56
C ASP A 266 23.09 -13.63 -0.58
N ILE A 267 23.28 -12.84 -1.64
CA ILE A 267 22.36 -12.77 -2.77
C ILE A 267 23.05 -13.37 -4.00
N LEU A 268 22.43 -14.37 -4.61
CA LEU A 268 22.85 -14.92 -5.89
C LEU A 268 22.22 -14.11 -7.03
N ASP A 269 23.04 -13.34 -7.75
CA ASP A 269 22.60 -12.53 -8.88
C ASP A 269 22.39 -13.36 -10.15
N THR A 270 21.76 -12.77 -11.17
CA THR A 270 21.41 -13.45 -12.43
C THR A 270 22.63 -13.83 -13.27
N ASP A 271 23.77 -13.17 -13.07
CA ASP A 271 25.05 -13.49 -13.72
C ASP A 271 25.86 -14.55 -12.95
N GLY A 272 25.31 -15.10 -11.86
CA GLY A 272 25.95 -16.11 -11.02
C GLY A 272 26.88 -15.55 -9.94
N LYS A 273 27.04 -14.22 -9.84
CA LYS A 273 27.84 -13.61 -8.77
C LYS A 273 27.11 -13.66 -7.43
N ILE A 274 27.89 -13.82 -6.36
CA ILE A 274 27.40 -13.73 -4.99
C ILE A 274 27.67 -12.31 -4.49
N ILE A 275 26.61 -11.64 -4.05
CA ILE A 275 26.66 -10.30 -3.46
C ILE A 275 26.49 -10.43 -1.95
N HIS A 276 27.43 -9.85 -1.20
CA HIS A 276 27.41 -9.79 0.26
C HIS A 276 26.81 -8.44 0.71
N PRO A 277 25.57 -8.39 1.21
CA PRO A 277 24.94 -7.13 1.60
C PRO A 277 25.53 -6.60 2.93
N GLU A 278 26.12 -5.41 2.89
CA GLU A 278 26.56 -4.68 4.09
C GLU A 278 25.40 -3.93 4.76
N THR A 279 24.44 -3.44 3.96
CA THR A 279 23.25 -2.72 4.40
C THR A 279 22.00 -3.25 3.73
N GLY A 280 20.85 -2.84 4.24
CA GLY A 280 19.55 -3.10 3.66
C GLY A 280 18.90 -4.40 4.13
N THR A 281 17.74 -4.68 3.56
CA THR A 281 16.99 -5.91 3.75
C THR A 281 16.78 -6.53 2.38
N PRO A 282 16.88 -7.87 2.22
CA PRO A 282 16.56 -8.50 0.95
C PRO A 282 15.16 -8.07 0.47
N GLN A 283 15.10 -7.28 -0.59
CA GLN A 283 13.85 -6.75 -1.14
C GLN A 283 12.96 -7.89 -1.64
N SER A 284 12.10 -8.40 -0.76
CA SER A 284 11.08 -9.48 -0.86
C SER A 284 11.16 -10.60 0.18
N GLY A 285 12.00 -10.45 1.22
CA GLY A 285 11.83 -11.25 2.44
C GLY A 285 10.49 -10.92 3.11
N ILE A 286 9.76 -11.94 3.58
CA ILE A 286 8.42 -11.77 4.18
C ILE A 286 8.47 -10.94 5.46
N VAL A 287 9.60 -11.00 6.18
CA VAL A 287 9.83 -10.23 7.42
C VAL A 287 10.19 -8.76 7.17
N SER A 288 10.67 -8.42 5.97
CA SER A 288 11.19 -7.07 5.67
C SER A 288 10.18 -5.93 5.89
N PRO A 289 8.89 -6.07 5.54
CA PRO A 289 7.90 -5.00 5.76
C PRO A 289 7.72 -4.60 7.22
N VAL A 290 7.67 -5.56 8.15
CA VAL A 290 7.54 -5.25 9.58
C VAL A 290 8.83 -4.64 10.13
N LEU A 291 10.01 -5.12 9.69
CA LEU A 291 11.30 -4.53 10.06
C LEU A 291 11.44 -3.08 9.59
N ALA A 292 11.01 -2.81 8.36
CA ALA A 292 10.92 -1.47 7.78
C ALA A 292 10.05 -0.54 8.63
N ASN A 293 8.88 -1.01 9.07
CA ASN A 293 7.99 -0.23 9.91
C ASN A 293 8.56 0.03 11.30
N VAL A 294 9.20 -0.96 11.93
CA VAL A 294 9.96 -0.75 13.18
C VAL A 294 10.99 0.34 12.98
N TYR A 295 11.82 0.25 11.93
CA TYR A 295 12.87 1.24 11.69
C TYR A 295 12.32 2.67 11.56
N LEU A 296 11.34 2.86 10.68
CA LEU A 296 10.76 4.20 10.44
C LEU A 296 9.91 4.70 11.61
N HIS A 297 9.37 3.80 12.44
CA HIS A 297 8.70 4.21 13.66
C HIS A 297 9.66 4.95 14.60
N PHE A 298 10.85 4.40 14.84
CA PHE A 298 11.85 5.05 15.69
C PHE A 298 12.53 6.25 15.03
N VAL A 299 12.87 6.14 13.74
CA VAL A 299 13.61 7.19 13.04
C VAL A 299 12.75 8.42 12.76
N LEU A 300 11.52 8.20 12.29
CA LEU A 300 10.65 9.23 11.74
C LEU A 300 9.42 9.47 12.62
N ASP A 301 8.59 8.45 12.87
CA ASP A 301 7.27 8.67 13.52
C ASP A 301 7.43 9.22 14.94
N LEU A 302 8.26 8.59 15.78
CA LEU A 302 8.52 9.05 17.15
C LEU A 302 9.26 10.37 17.19
N TRP A 303 10.16 10.63 16.25
CA TRP A 303 10.85 11.91 16.16
C TRP A 303 9.89 13.03 15.76
N PHE A 304 9.01 12.79 14.80
CA PHE A 304 7.98 13.74 14.41
C PHE A 304 7.08 14.08 15.61
N GLU A 305 6.58 13.05 16.28
CA GLU A 305 5.62 13.22 17.38
C GLU A 305 6.25 13.89 18.61
N LYS A 306 7.45 13.46 19.03
CA LYS A 306 8.07 13.93 20.28
C LYS A 306 8.90 15.19 20.12
N ARG A 307 9.50 15.41 18.94
CA ARG A 307 10.43 16.52 18.70
C ARG A 307 9.82 17.56 17.77
N VAL A 308 9.41 17.17 16.55
CA VAL A 308 8.96 18.14 15.54
C VAL A 308 7.72 18.89 16.03
N LYS A 309 6.66 18.18 16.43
CA LYS A 309 5.44 18.81 16.94
C LYS A 309 5.68 19.76 18.12
N GLY A 310 6.59 19.39 19.04
CA GLY A 310 6.93 20.24 20.19
C GLY A 310 7.68 21.54 19.83
N HIS A 311 8.24 21.65 18.62
CA HIS A 311 8.91 22.86 18.13
C HIS A 311 8.03 23.68 17.18
N CYS A 312 6.98 23.08 16.63
CA CYS A 312 6.04 23.77 15.77
C CYS A 312 5.24 24.81 16.55
N ARG A 313 5.04 25.98 15.95
CA ARG A 313 4.16 27.02 16.52
C ARG A 313 2.69 26.72 16.33
N GLY A 314 2.35 25.97 15.27
CA GLY A 314 0.98 25.60 14.95
C GLY A 314 0.81 24.11 14.73
N ASP A 315 -0.43 23.73 14.40
CA ASP A 315 -0.83 22.35 14.16
C ASP A 315 0.07 21.70 13.09
N ALA A 316 0.52 20.48 13.36
CA ALA A 316 1.30 19.68 12.44
C ALA A 316 0.93 18.20 12.54
N PHE A 317 0.83 17.50 11.41
CA PHE A 317 0.71 16.04 11.40
C PHE A 317 1.56 15.42 10.30
N ILE A 318 1.90 14.15 10.50
CA ILE A 318 2.53 13.28 9.51
C ILE A 318 1.54 12.18 9.14
N LEU A 319 1.56 11.74 7.89
CA LEU A 319 0.89 10.53 7.43
C LEU A 319 1.86 9.73 6.57
N ARG A 320 2.13 8.49 6.95
CA ARG A 320 3.14 7.63 6.34
C ARG A 320 2.54 6.37 5.75
N TYR A 321 2.98 6.04 4.54
CA TYR A 321 2.71 4.78 3.88
C TYR A 321 4.04 4.15 3.45
N ALA A 322 4.55 3.22 4.26
CA ALA A 322 5.89 2.66 4.11
C ALA A 322 6.97 3.76 4.14
N ASP A 323 7.71 3.96 3.06
CA ASP A 323 8.78 4.95 2.86
C ASP A 323 8.31 6.29 2.27
N ASP A 324 7.06 6.37 1.80
CA ASP A 324 6.42 7.57 1.27
C ASP A 324 5.60 8.23 2.39
N PHE A 325 5.77 9.54 2.61
CA PHE A 325 5.05 10.26 3.66
C PHE A 325 4.78 11.72 3.34
N ILE A 326 3.73 12.23 3.96
CA ILE A 326 3.29 13.61 3.86
C ILE A 326 3.24 14.22 5.24
N CYS A 327 3.82 15.40 5.39
CA CYS A 327 3.69 16.21 6.60
C CYS A 327 2.92 17.49 6.27
N ALA A 328 1.89 17.81 7.04
CA ALA A 328 1.16 19.06 6.91
C ALA A 328 1.43 19.97 8.10
N PHE A 329 1.56 21.26 7.83
CA PHE A 329 1.88 22.29 8.81
C PHE A 329 0.94 23.47 8.64
N ARG A 330 0.59 24.10 9.76
CA ARG A 330 -0.18 25.35 9.78
C ARG A 330 0.62 26.51 9.21
N TYR A 331 1.85 26.71 9.70
CA TYR A 331 2.70 27.83 9.36
C TYR A 331 3.82 27.43 8.39
N ARG A 332 4.34 28.43 7.66
CA ARG A 332 5.38 28.21 6.65
C ARG A 332 6.71 27.88 7.29
N GLU A 333 7.02 28.59 8.36
CA GLU A 333 8.26 28.53 9.10
C GLU A 333 8.47 27.13 9.71
N ASP A 334 7.39 26.54 10.26
CA ASP A 334 7.39 25.17 10.77
C ASP A 334 7.71 24.15 9.65
N ALA A 335 7.12 24.33 8.46
CA ALA A 335 7.37 23.48 7.31
C ALA A 335 8.80 23.60 6.76
N GLU A 336 9.33 24.83 6.67
CA GLU A 336 10.70 25.11 6.22
C GLU A 336 11.73 24.54 7.19
N GLN A 337 11.50 24.69 8.49
CA GLN A 337 12.35 24.10 9.52
C GLN A 337 12.38 22.57 9.40
N PHE A 338 11.21 21.94 9.30
CA PHE A 338 11.12 20.48 9.10
C PHE A 338 11.84 20.04 7.83
N TYR A 339 11.63 20.75 6.71
CA TYR A 339 12.27 20.44 5.43
C TYR A 339 13.80 20.48 5.52
N TYR A 340 14.36 21.41 6.30
CA TYR A 340 15.80 21.54 6.52
C TYR A 340 16.35 20.49 7.51
N GLU A 341 15.60 20.13 8.55
CA GLU A 341 16.03 19.15 9.56
C GLU A 341 15.92 17.70 9.09
N LEU A 342 14.93 17.38 8.25
CA LEU A 342 14.64 16.01 7.82
C LEU A 342 15.85 15.28 7.21
N PRO A 343 16.62 15.85 6.25
CA PRO A 343 17.81 15.18 5.72
C PRO A 343 18.87 14.91 6.79
N LYS A 344 19.06 15.84 7.74
CA LYS A 344 20.01 15.67 8.84
C LYS A 344 19.58 14.52 9.75
N ARG A 345 18.28 14.45 10.07
CA ARG A 345 17.70 13.37 10.87
C ARG A 345 17.90 12.02 10.18
N LEU A 346 17.57 11.89 8.89
CA LEU A 346 17.70 10.64 8.16
C LEU A 346 19.17 10.18 8.05
N ASN A 347 20.10 11.11 7.81
CA ASN A 347 21.53 10.79 7.70
C ASN A 347 22.10 10.16 8.98
N GLN A 348 21.57 10.49 10.17
CA GLN A 348 21.99 9.85 11.44
C GLN A 348 21.73 8.34 11.46
N PHE A 349 20.81 7.86 10.61
CA PHE A 349 20.40 6.46 10.50
C PHE A 349 20.74 5.88 9.12
N ASN A 350 21.73 6.45 8.44
CA ASN A 350 22.19 6.04 7.11
C ASN A 350 21.09 6.05 6.03
N LEU A 351 20.09 6.92 6.19
CA LEU A 351 19.02 7.13 5.22
C LEU A 351 19.17 8.50 4.54
N ALA A 352 18.65 8.60 3.32
CA ALA A 352 18.65 9.84 2.55
C ALA A 352 17.26 10.14 1.98
N VAL A 353 16.87 11.41 1.94
CA VAL A 353 15.70 11.86 1.18
C VAL A 353 15.94 11.69 -0.32
N ALA A 354 14.89 11.50 -1.10
CA ALA A 354 14.90 11.57 -2.56
C ALA A 354 14.58 13.02 -3.00
N PRO A 355 15.59 13.87 -3.33
CA PRO A 355 15.36 15.30 -3.58
C PRO A 355 14.41 15.54 -4.75
N GLU A 356 14.42 14.65 -5.76
CA GLU A 356 13.57 14.73 -6.94
C GLU A 356 12.08 14.47 -6.65
N LYS A 357 11.76 13.91 -5.48
CA LYS A 357 10.38 13.64 -5.04
C LYS A 357 9.99 14.43 -3.80
N THR A 358 10.93 15.14 -3.19
CA THR A 358 10.72 15.82 -1.91
C THR A 358 10.48 17.31 -2.16
N GLY A 359 9.30 17.80 -1.81
CA GLY A 359 8.86 19.15 -2.14
C GLY A 359 8.01 19.78 -1.06
N MET A 360 8.10 21.11 -0.92
CA MET A 360 7.23 21.90 -0.07
C MET A 360 6.23 22.69 -0.93
N ILE A 361 4.95 22.61 -0.59
CA ILE A 361 3.86 23.23 -1.36
C ILE A 361 2.97 24.01 -0.39
N ARG A 362 2.63 25.25 -0.78
CA ARG A 362 1.55 26.01 -0.11
C ARG A 362 0.21 25.35 -0.43
N PHE A 363 -0.46 24.83 0.58
CA PHE A 363 -1.71 24.09 0.49
C PHE A 363 -2.76 24.73 1.40
N SER A 364 -3.49 25.72 0.89
CA SER A 364 -4.37 26.56 1.71
C SER A 364 -5.74 26.73 1.08
N ARG A 365 -6.79 26.65 1.91
CA ARG A 365 -8.19 26.93 1.53
C ARG A 365 -8.40 28.34 0.97
N PHE A 366 -7.52 29.29 1.29
CA PHE A 366 -7.59 30.68 0.80
C PHE A 366 -6.98 30.86 -0.58
N HIS A 367 -6.31 29.83 -1.11
CA HIS A 367 -5.69 29.85 -2.43
C HIS A 367 -6.07 28.56 -3.19
N PRO A 368 -7.37 28.31 -3.41
CA PRO A 368 -7.82 27.10 -4.09
C PRO A 368 -7.27 27.06 -5.52
N GLY A 369 -6.93 25.87 -5.99
CA GLY A 369 -6.37 25.71 -7.32
C GLY A 369 -5.64 24.40 -7.52
N ILE A 370 -5.86 23.81 -8.69
CA ILE A 370 -5.27 22.52 -9.07
C ILE A 370 -3.76 22.56 -9.28
N GLN A 371 -3.21 23.76 -9.45
CA GLN A 371 -1.76 23.97 -9.58
C GLN A 371 -1.04 23.65 -8.26
N ARG A 372 -1.71 23.86 -7.11
CA ARG A 372 -1.20 23.61 -5.75
C ARG A 372 -1.65 22.24 -5.24
N ARG A 373 -1.55 21.22 -6.09
CA ARG A 373 -1.93 19.84 -5.75
C ARG A 373 -0.75 19.08 -5.16
N ILE A 374 -1.06 18.14 -4.28
CA ILE A 374 -0.14 17.16 -3.73
C ILE A 374 -0.42 15.80 -4.40
N GLU A 375 0.60 15.01 -4.70
CA GLU A 375 0.49 13.65 -5.26
C GLU A 375 0.90 12.60 -4.23
N PHE A 376 -0.05 11.80 -3.76
CA PHE A 376 0.19 10.74 -2.76
C PHE A 376 -0.56 9.47 -3.11
N LEU A 377 0.11 8.31 -3.03
CA LEU A 377 -0.48 7.00 -3.31
C LEU A 377 -1.28 6.93 -4.62
N GLY A 378 -0.84 7.69 -5.63
CA GLY A 378 -1.47 7.74 -6.95
C GLY A 378 -2.70 8.65 -7.06
N PHE A 379 -3.01 9.45 -6.03
CA PHE A 379 -4.04 10.47 -6.04
C PHE A 379 -3.43 11.87 -6.01
N GLU A 380 -4.06 12.79 -6.72
CA GLU A 380 -3.83 14.23 -6.58
C GLU A 380 -4.87 14.82 -5.63
N THR A 381 -4.42 15.45 -4.54
CA THR A 381 -5.28 16.14 -3.56
C THR A 381 -5.08 17.66 -3.69
N TYR A 382 -6.15 18.44 -3.68
CA TYR A 382 -6.10 19.89 -3.89
C TYR A 382 -7.35 20.60 -3.36
N TRP A 383 -7.21 21.88 -3.03
CA TRP A 383 -8.35 22.76 -2.73
C TRP A 383 -9.04 23.22 -4.02
N MET A 384 -10.37 23.15 -4.07
CA MET A 384 -11.18 23.66 -5.18
C MET A 384 -12.60 23.97 -4.70
N GLU A 385 -13.23 24.98 -5.29
CA GLU A 385 -14.64 25.28 -5.06
C GLU A 385 -15.53 24.16 -5.62
N ASP A 386 -16.57 23.82 -4.88
CA ASP A 386 -17.65 22.98 -5.39
C ASP A 386 -18.63 23.81 -6.23
N SER A 387 -19.63 23.15 -6.82
CA SER A 387 -20.66 23.81 -7.64
C SER A 387 -21.52 24.83 -6.88
N ARG A 388 -21.41 24.89 -5.54
CA ARG A 388 -22.09 25.86 -4.68
C ARG A 388 -21.15 26.95 -4.15
N GLY A 389 -19.91 27.02 -4.66
CA GLY A 389 -18.90 27.99 -4.23
C GLY A 389 -18.22 27.65 -2.91
N ALA A 390 -18.49 26.50 -2.30
CA ALA A 390 -17.82 26.10 -1.06
C ALA A 390 -16.44 25.51 -1.36
N VAL A 391 -15.40 26.08 -0.73
CA VAL A 391 -14.02 25.59 -0.90
C VAL A 391 -13.83 24.26 -0.17
N LYS A 392 -13.43 23.22 -0.90
CA LYS A 392 -13.25 21.86 -0.38
C LYS A 392 -11.96 21.22 -0.88
N VAL A 393 -11.44 20.28 -0.10
CA VAL A 393 -10.37 19.38 -0.50
C VAL A 393 -10.99 18.31 -1.41
N LYS A 394 -10.57 18.29 -2.67
CA LYS A 394 -10.96 17.28 -3.65
C LYS A 394 -9.79 16.35 -3.93
N GLN A 395 -10.11 15.12 -4.33
CA GLN A 395 -9.15 14.11 -4.73
C GLN A 395 -9.49 13.57 -6.10
N ARG A 396 -8.46 13.30 -6.91
CA ARG A 396 -8.61 12.59 -8.18
C ARG A 396 -7.47 11.62 -8.42
N THR A 397 -7.65 10.62 -9.28
CA THR A 397 -6.55 9.79 -9.78
C THR A 397 -5.51 10.69 -10.44
N SER A 398 -4.25 10.56 -10.02
CA SER A 398 -3.15 11.30 -10.62
C SER A 398 -3.09 11.08 -12.14
N ARG A 399 -2.75 12.14 -12.87
CA ARG A 399 -2.75 12.11 -14.35
C ARG A 399 -1.88 10.98 -14.89
N LYS A 400 -0.69 10.81 -14.32
CA LYS A 400 0.27 9.77 -14.67
C LYS A 400 -0.32 8.36 -14.47
N LYS A 401 -0.96 8.11 -13.33
CA LYS A 401 -1.56 6.79 -13.03
C LYS A 401 -2.77 6.49 -13.91
N LEU A 402 -3.62 7.48 -14.17
CA LEU A 402 -4.77 7.33 -15.06
C LEU A 402 -4.32 7.03 -16.49
N GLN A 403 -3.37 7.79 -17.03
CA GLN A 403 -2.80 7.56 -18.36
C GLN A 403 -2.15 6.17 -18.44
N GLY A 404 -1.38 5.78 -17.42
CA GLY A 404 -0.81 4.44 -17.32
C GLY A 404 -1.87 3.35 -17.34
N ALA A 405 -2.98 3.52 -16.60
CA ALA A 405 -4.10 2.59 -16.62
C ALA A 405 -4.75 2.50 -18.01
N CYS A 406 -5.02 3.64 -18.66
CA CYS A 406 -5.57 3.73 -20.02
C CYS A 406 -4.68 3.04 -21.06
N ARG A 407 -3.35 3.18 -20.94
CA ARG A 407 -2.38 2.48 -21.81
C ARG A 407 -2.43 0.97 -21.60
N ARG A 408 -2.33 0.51 -20.35
CA ARG A 408 -2.34 -0.92 -20.01
C ARG A 408 -3.62 -1.61 -20.43
N ILE A 409 -4.79 -0.98 -20.26
CA ILE A 409 -6.06 -1.58 -20.68
C ILE A 409 -6.18 -1.65 -22.20
N LYS A 410 -5.70 -0.63 -22.91
CA LYS A 410 -5.67 -0.60 -24.38
C LYS A 410 -4.77 -1.72 -24.94
N GLU A 411 -3.57 -1.89 -24.39
CA GLU A 411 -2.64 -2.95 -24.77
C GLU A 411 -3.26 -4.33 -24.53
N TRP A 412 -3.80 -4.54 -23.32
CA TRP A 412 -4.47 -5.79 -22.97
C TRP A 412 -5.65 -6.10 -23.91
N ILE A 413 -6.51 -5.11 -24.21
CA ILE A 413 -7.63 -5.27 -25.16
C ILE A 413 -7.10 -5.65 -26.55
N LYS A 414 -6.03 -5.00 -27.02
CA LYS A 414 -5.43 -5.27 -28.33
C LYS A 414 -4.93 -6.71 -28.40
N GLU A 415 -4.22 -7.19 -27.39
CA GLU A 415 -3.69 -8.56 -27.33
C GLU A 415 -4.81 -9.62 -27.22
N ASN A 416 -5.84 -9.33 -26.42
CA ASN A 416 -6.90 -10.27 -26.07
C ASN A 416 -8.14 -10.16 -26.98
N ARG A 417 -8.07 -9.40 -28.08
CA ARG A 417 -9.18 -9.23 -29.04
C ARG A 417 -9.66 -10.53 -29.70
N HIS A 418 -8.83 -11.56 -29.68
CA HIS A 418 -9.12 -12.89 -30.21
C HIS A 418 -10.07 -13.71 -29.32
N LEU A 419 -10.28 -13.31 -28.07
CA LEU A 419 -11.14 -14.03 -27.12
C LEU A 419 -12.62 -14.01 -27.54
N LYS A 420 -13.38 -15.05 -27.18
CA LYS A 420 -14.84 -15.09 -27.39
C LYS A 420 -15.53 -14.00 -26.55
N GLY A 421 -16.66 -13.46 -27.03
CA GLY A 421 -17.31 -12.27 -26.45
C GLY A 421 -17.54 -12.34 -24.94
N ARG A 422 -18.14 -13.43 -24.42
CA ARG A 422 -18.38 -13.59 -22.97
C ARG A 422 -17.08 -13.71 -22.16
N THR A 423 -16.11 -14.48 -22.65
CA THR A 423 -14.78 -14.63 -22.02
C THR A 423 -14.04 -13.29 -21.98
N PHE A 424 -14.08 -12.53 -23.08
CA PHE A 424 -13.49 -11.20 -23.18
C PHE A 424 -14.13 -10.24 -22.17
N ILE A 425 -15.47 -10.16 -22.11
CA ILE A 425 -16.17 -9.27 -21.18
C ILE A 425 -15.91 -9.68 -19.72
N ASN A 426 -15.89 -10.96 -19.39
CA ASN A 426 -15.56 -11.41 -18.04
C ASN A 426 -14.11 -11.03 -17.62
N ALA A 427 -13.16 -11.11 -18.55
CA ALA A 427 -11.78 -10.69 -18.29
C ALA A 427 -11.65 -9.16 -18.22
N LEU A 428 -12.35 -8.42 -19.08
CA LEU A 428 -12.43 -6.96 -19.05
C LEU A 428 -13.05 -6.47 -17.74
N ASN A 429 -14.14 -7.09 -17.29
CA ASN A 429 -14.79 -6.80 -16.01
C ASN A 429 -13.85 -6.97 -14.83
N ARG A 430 -13.01 -8.02 -14.82
CA ARG A 430 -11.99 -8.20 -13.77
C ARG A 430 -10.98 -7.04 -13.75
N LYS A 431 -10.54 -6.56 -14.91
CA LYS A 431 -9.63 -5.40 -15.03
C LYS A 431 -10.31 -4.10 -14.59
N LEU A 432 -11.54 -3.85 -15.03
CA LEU A 432 -12.33 -2.67 -14.67
C LEU A 432 -12.59 -2.62 -13.17
N ARG A 433 -13.14 -3.70 -12.59
CA ARG A 433 -13.41 -3.80 -11.14
C ARG A 433 -12.14 -3.62 -10.32
N GLY A 434 -11.02 -4.20 -10.73
CA GLY A 434 -9.74 -3.98 -10.05
C GLY A 434 -9.32 -2.50 -10.01
N HIS A 435 -9.52 -1.77 -11.10
CA HIS A 435 -9.28 -0.32 -11.10
C HIS A 435 -10.25 0.43 -10.18
N TYR A 436 -11.53 0.06 -10.21
CA TYR A 436 -12.55 0.70 -9.38
C TYR A 436 -12.27 0.47 -7.88
N ASN A 437 -11.98 -0.77 -7.47
CA ASN A 437 -11.77 -1.11 -6.06
C ASN A 437 -10.72 -0.22 -5.38
N TYR A 438 -9.67 0.17 -6.12
CA TYR A 438 -8.62 1.06 -5.61
C TYR A 438 -8.98 2.55 -5.71
N TYR A 439 -9.45 3.00 -6.89
CA TYR A 439 -9.65 4.43 -7.16
C TYR A 439 -11.04 4.99 -6.77
N ASN A 440 -11.97 4.13 -6.35
CA ASN A 440 -13.34 4.50 -5.97
C ASN A 440 -13.43 5.12 -4.59
N ILE A 441 -12.90 6.34 -4.48
CA ILE A 441 -13.01 7.22 -3.32
C ILE A 441 -13.98 8.38 -3.62
N PRO A 442 -14.60 8.99 -2.58
CA PRO A 442 -15.41 10.18 -2.77
C PRO A 442 -14.65 11.29 -3.51
N GLY A 443 -15.30 11.92 -4.50
CA GLY A 443 -14.69 12.98 -5.31
C GLY A 443 -13.90 12.52 -6.54
N ASN A 444 -13.59 11.22 -6.70
CA ASN A 444 -12.82 10.71 -7.84
C ASN A 444 -13.66 10.02 -8.95
N LEU A 445 -14.99 10.10 -8.87
CA LEU A 445 -15.89 9.38 -9.78
C LEU A 445 -15.67 9.74 -11.26
N GLU A 446 -15.33 11.01 -11.53
CA GLU A 446 -15.04 11.50 -12.88
C GLU A 446 -13.87 10.75 -13.55
N SER A 447 -12.75 10.56 -12.83
CA SER A 447 -11.60 9.81 -13.36
C SER A 447 -11.95 8.36 -13.67
N ILE A 448 -12.81 7.75 -12.85
CA ILE A 448 -13.22 6.36 -13.00
C ILE A 448 -14.12 6.20 -14.23
N TRP A 449 -15.09 7.11 -14.41
CA TRP A 449 -15.91 7.13 -15.63
C TRP A 449 -15.07 7.37 -16.87
N ARG A 450 -14.09 8.29 -16.81
CA ARG A 450 -13.17 8.53 -17.91
C ARG A 450 -12.38 7.27 -18.30
N PHE A 451 -11.90 6.52 -17.30
CA PHE A 451 -11.24 5.23 -17.55
C PHE A 451 -12.19 4.20 -18.19
N TYR A 452 -13.43 4.11 -17.70
CA TYR A 452 -14.45 3.21 -18.23
C TYR A 452 -14.77 3.51 -19.71
N PHE A 453 -15.08 4.77 -20.04
CA PHE A 453 -15.39 5.17 -21.40
C PHE A 453 -14.21 4.92 -22.34
N TRP A 454 -12.99 5.26 -21.92
CA TRP A 454 -11.78 4.95 -22.68
C TRP A 454 -11.63 3.45 -22.98
N ALA A 455 -11.88 2.60 -21.98
CA ALA A 455 -11.83 1.15 -22.16
C ALA A 455 -12.88 0.66 -23.17
N LEU A 456 -14.10 1.22 -23.14
CA LEU A 456 -15.15 0.90 -24.09
C LEU A 456 -14.83 1.34 -25.52
N GLU A 457 -14.30 2.55 -25.71
CA GLU A 457 -13.83 3.04 -27.01
C GLU A 457 -12.72 2.15 -27.57
N CYS A 458 -11.77 1.73 -26.73
CA CYS A 458 -10.73 0.79 -27.12
C CYS A 458 -11.33 -0.57 -27.51
N ALA A 459 -12.27 -1.10 -26.73
CA ALA A 459 -12.93 -2.36 -27.01
C ALA A 459 -13.71 -2.29 -28.33
N PHE A 460 -14.50 -1.24 -28.53
CA PHE A 460 -15.23 -0.99 -29.79
C PHE A 460 -14.27 -0.97 -30.99
N LYS A 461 -13.20 -0.18 -30.90
CA LYS A 461 -12.20 -0.04 -31.96
C LYS A 461 -11.50 -1.36 -32.30
N TRP A 462 -11.03 -2.10 -31.31
CA TRP A 462 -10.21 -3.30 -31.54
C TRP A 462 -11.03 -4.55 -31.83
N LEU A 463 -12.25 -4.67 -31.31
CA LEU A 463 -13.15 -5.78 -31.65
C LEU A 463 -13.66 -5.66 -33.08
N ASN A 464 -13.89 -4.45 -33.59
CA ASN A 464 -14.21 -4.22 -35.01
C ASN A 464 -13.02 -4.52 -35.95
N ARG A 465 -11.81 -4.61 -35.42
CA ARG A 465 -10.59 -4.97 -36.16
C ARG A 465 -10.20 -6.44 -36.04
N ARG A 466 -11.10 -7.28 -35.52
CA ARG A 466 -10.85 -8.70 -35.28
C ARG A 466 -10.69 -9.54 -36.56
N GLY A 467 -10.98 -8.99 -37.74
CA GLY A 467 -10.89 -9.70 -39.03
C GLY A 467 -12.00 -10.76 -39.21
N GLY A 468 -12.31 -11.08 -40.46
CA GLY A 468 -13.33 -12.07 -40.86
C GLY A 468 -14.59 -11.47 -41.51
N LYS A 469 -15.47 -12.33 -42.04
CA LYS A 469 -16.71 -11.96 -42.78
C LYS A 469 -17.82 -11.33 -41.91
N ARG A 470 -17.55 -10.99 -40.65
CA ARG A 470 -18.57 -10.45 -39.74
C ARG A 470 -18.72 -8.95 -39.97
N LYS A 471 -19.96 -8.46 -40.03
CA LYS A 471 -20.24 -7.03 -40.07
C LYS A 471 -19.68 -6.36 -38.82
N SER A 472 -19.03 -5.20 -39.00
CA SER A 472 -18.57 -4.37 -37.89
C SER A 472 -19.74 -3.91 -37.03
N PHE A 473 -19.53 -3.78 -35.73
CA PHE A 473 -20.53 -3.20 -34.83
C PHE A 473 -20.68 -1.71 -35.11
N THR A 474 -21.93 -1.24 -35.15
CA THR A 474 -22.24 0.17 -34.85
C THR A 474 -22.20 0.38 -33.35
N TRP A 475 -22.02 1.63 -32.89
CA TRP A 475 -22.06 1.97 -31.46
C TRP A 475 -23.36 1.51 -30.78
N LYS A 476 -24.50 1.64 -31.45
CA LYS A 476 -25.81 1.17 -30.94
C LYS A 476 -25.81 -0.35 -30.71
N ALA A 477 -25.31 -1.12 -31.68
CA ALA A 477 -25.22 -2.57 -31.57
C ALA A 477 -24.20 -3.01 -30.50
N PHE A 478 -23.07 -2.31 -30.41
CA PHE A 478 -22.03 -2.57 -29.41
C PHE A 478 -22.54 -2.32 -27.99
N ASN A 479 -23.17 -1.16 -27.75
CA ASN A 479 -23.73 -0.80 -26.44
C ASN A 479 -24.78 -1.83 -25.98
N LYS A 480 -25.70 -2.22 -26.86
CA LYS A 480 -26.68 -3.29 -26.56
C LYS A 480 -26.00 -4.62 -26.22
N ALA A 481 -24.90 -4.96 -26.89
CA ALA A 481 -24.17 -6.20 -26.64
C ALA A 481 -23.43 -6.19 -25.29
N ILE A 482 -22.71 -5.11 -24.95
CA ILE A 482 -21.97 -5.01 -23.68
C ILE A 482 -22.91 -4.91 -22.47
N GLU A 483 -24.08 -4.29 -22.63
CA GLU A 483 -25.10 -4.27 -21.58
C GLU A 483 -25.69 -5.65 -21.34
N ARG A 484 -26.05 -6.38 -22.42
CA ARG A 484 -26.51 -7.77 -22.31
C ARG A 484 -25.47 -8.71 -21.69
N LEU A 485 -24.19 -8.45 -21.92
CA LEU A 485 -23.07 -9.24 -21.36
C LEU A 485 -22.65 -8.79 -19.96
N GLY A 486 -23.29 -7.76 -19.40
CA GLY A 486 -23.06 -7.32 -18.01
C GLY A 486 -21.71 -6.65 -17.79
N ILE A 487 -21.34 -5.67 -18.63
CA ILE A 487 -20.13 -4.88 -18.39
C ILE A 487 -20.19 -4.15 -17.04
N ALA A 488 -19.08 -4.16 -16.30
CA ALA A 488 -18.97 -3.53 -15.00
C ALA A 488 -18.90 -2.00 -15.14
N LYS A 489 -20.05 -1.34 -14.91
CA LYS A 489 -20.14 0.13 -14.81
C LYS A 489 -19.53 0.59 -13.47
N PRO A 490 -18.87 1.76 -13.42
CA PRO A 490 -18.50 2.40 -12.17
C PRO A 490 -19.73 2.57 -11.26
N LYS A 491 -19.59 2.24 -9.99
CA LYS A 491 -20.60 2.52 -8.96
C LYS A 491 -19.89 3.11 -7.77
N MET A 492 -20.31 4.29 -7.32
CA MET A 492 -19.78 4.85 -6.09
C MET A 492 -20.23 3.96 -4.93
N GLN A 493 -19.28 3.52 -4.11
CA GLN A 493 -19.58 2.87 -2.84
C GLN A 493 -19.30 3.89 -1.76
N ILE A 494 -20.38 4.45 -1.19
CA ILE A 494 -20.28 5.29 -0.01
C ILE A 494 -20.20 4.33 1.18
N VAL A 495 -19.01 4.17 1.73
CA VAL A 495 -18.81 3.43 2.97
C VAL A 495 -18.78 4.47 4.09
N ASN A 496 -19.76 4.44 4.98
CA ASN A 496 -19.73 5.25 6.19
C ASN A 496 -18.60 4.73 7.08
N ARG A 497 -17.53 5.51 7.17
CA ARG A 497 -16.33 5.18 7.92
C ARG A 497 -16.04 6.30 8.92
N GLN A 498 -15.63 5.90 10.13
CA GLN A 498 -15.04 6.82 11.09
C GLN A 498 -13.63 7.16 10.65
N HIS A 499 -13.38 8.45 10.43
CA HIS A 499 -12.06 8.95 10.05
C HIS A 499 -11.16 9.09 11.28
N ARG A 500 -9.86 8.82 11.08
CA ARG A 500 -8.87 9.10 12.12
C ARG A 500 -8.53 10.58 12.09
N VAL A 501 -8.68 11.25 13.22
CA VAL A 501 -8.28 12.65 13.39
C VAL A 501 -6.91 12.70 14.02
N PHE A 502 -5.96 13.33 13.33
CA PHE A 502 -4.61 13.53 13.84
C PHE A 502 -4.58 14.89 14.54
N SER A 503 -4.40 14.84 15.86
CA SER A 503 -4.22 16.04 16.70
C SER A 503 -2.76 16.43 16.77
#